data_AF-A0AAU2RF17-F1
#
_entry.id   AF-A0AAU2RF17-F1
#
_cell.length_a   1.000
_cell.length_b   1.000
_cell.length_c   1.000
_cell.angle_alpha   90.00
_cell.angle_beta   90.00
_cell.angle_gamma   90.00
#
_symmetry.space_group_name_H-M   'P 1'
#
loop_
_entity.id
_entity.type
_entity.pdbx_description
1 polymer ?
#
loop_
_entity_poly.entity_id
_entity_poly.type
_entity_poly.pdbx_seq_one_letter_code
_entity_poly.pdbx_strand_id
1 'polypeptide(L)'
;MSAPATHDPVAVTTADGTSWVRRAVTRDGRGLYAVDGSCKCPEFLMATLAELAEHGIQGMADVLPVPVPVGPEPLSAERLAEITARADAATAGPWCTDAWEIYQGAEYVPGISFWIGETCRGTSELGQDRADAAFVAAARSDVPALVAEVRRQAARIAELEAERHSTNEALDDAVQALRAAQDRITDLEESPLAWAEELDSKSLDNFLIALAAATEYEPLSGAVDEIHQLVRAFRKAAQAQDEREPDVDGAGRTYESYYPERSVKASGDHLYRVSHDLPETGAQEDGPDEDRLLNEDELRRALRGHLFGGGS
;
A
#
# COMPACT_ATOMS: atom_id res chain seq x y z
N MET A 1 21.60 -1.49 -34.89
CA MET A 1 21.26 -2.86 -34.41
C MET A 1 20.33 -2.67 -33.23
N SER A 2 19.08 -3.13 -33.32
CA SER A 2 18.15 -3.07 -32.19
C SER A 2 18.59 -4.06 -31.12
N ALA A 3 18.56 -3.68 -29.85
CA ALA A 3 18.81 -4.59 -28.75
C ALA A 3 17.77 -5.73 -28.77
N PRO A 4 18.15 -6.99 -28.47
CA PRO A 4 17.18 -8.07 -28.33
C PRO A 4 16.18 -7.71 -27.23
N ALA A 5 14.89 -7.76 -27.54
CA ALA A 5 13.83 -7.61 -26.56
C ALA A 5 13.75 -8.89 -25.71
N THR A 6 13.57 -8.72 -24.40
CA THR A 6 13.42 -9.81 -23.44
C THR A 6 12.14 -9.60 -22.65
N HIS A 7 11.44 -10.68 -22.32
CA HIS A 7 10.23 -10.67 -21.48
C HIS A 7 10.55 -10.84 -19.99
N ASP A 8 11.82 -10.98 -19.64
CA ASP A 8 12.23 -11.18 -18.26
C ASP A 8 11.96 -9.90 -17.43
N PRO A 9 11.78 -10.02 -16.11
CA PRO A 9 11.63 -8.85 -15.24
C PRO A 9 12.91 -8.00 -15.21
N VAL A 10 12.80 -6.75 -14.79
CA VAL A 10 13.96 -5.85 -14.64
C VAL A 10 14.59 -6.02 -13.26
N ALA A 11 13.79 -6.39 -12.24
CA ALA A 11 14.29 -6.77 -10.93
C ALA A 11 13.57 -7.99 -10.35
N VAL A 12 14.28 -8.75 -9.53
CA VAL A 12 13.82 -9.98 -8.87
C VAL A 12 14.27 -9.93 -7.42
N THR A 13 13.38 -10.28 -6.48
CA THR A 13 13.73 -10.47 -5.07
C THR A 13 13.61 -11.95 -4.73
N THR A 14 14.71 -12.55 -4.25
CA THR A 14 14.74 -13.95 -3.81
C THR A 14 14.23 -14.11 -2.37
N ALA A 15 13.92 -15.33 -1.94
CA ALA A 15 13.27 -15.63 -0.65
C ALA A 15 14.14 -15.28 0.57
N ASP A 16 15.45 -15.12 0.37
CA ASP A 16 16.40 -14.61 1.36
C ASP A 16 16.37 -13.07 1.49
N GLY A 17 15.52 -12.39 0.72
CA GLY A 17 15.42 -10.93 0.67
C GLY A 17 16.45 -10.26 -0.24
N THR A 18 17.31 -11.01 -0.93
CA THR A 18 18.32 -10.43 -1.82
C THR A 18 17.66 -9.85 -3.08
N SER A 19 17.94 -8.57 -3.37
CA SER A 19 17.45 -7.89 -4.57
C SER A 19 18.44 -8.04 -5.72
N TRP A 20 17.93 -8.43 -6.89
CA TRP A 20 18.69 -8.67 -8.11
C TRP A 20 18.15 -7.79 -9.25
N VAL A 21 19.04 -7.13 -9.97
CA VAL A 21 18.70 -6.22 -11.09
C VAL A 21 19.27 -6.78 -12.39
N ARG A 22 18.45 -6.81 -13.44
CA ARG A 22 18.87 -7.24 -14.78
C ARG A 22 19.93 -6.28 -15.32
N ARG A 23 21.14 -6.79 -15.56
CA ARG A 23 22.29 -6.03 -16.08
C ARG A 23 22.57 -6.28 -17.56
N ALA A 24 22.20 -7.44 -18.07
CA ALA A 24 22.43 -7.80 -19.46
C ALA A 24 21.31 -8.70 -20.00
N VAL A 25 21.30 -8.86 -21.32
CA VAL A 25 20.42 -9.79 -22.04
C VAL A 25 21.29 -10.63 -22.95
N THR A 26 21.15 -11.96 -22.86
CA THR A 26 21.86 -12.89 -23.73
C THR A 26 21.39 -12.77 -25.17
N ARG A 27 22.12 -13.38 -26.11
CA ARG A 27 21.77 -13.37 -27.55
C ARG A 27 20.41 -14.02 -27.84
N ASP A 28 19.99 -14.98 -27.02
CA ASP A 28 18.70 -15.66 -27.10
C ASP A 28 17.59 -14.95 -26.30
N GLY A 29 17.85 -13.77 -25.72
CA GLY A 29 16.82 -12.95 -25.09
C GLY A 29 16.57 -13.22 -23.61
N ARG A 30 17.48 -13.91 -22.89
CA ARG A 30 17.37 -14.16 -21.44
C ARG A 30 18.04 -13.04 -20.65
N GLY A 31 17.40 -12.60 -19.58
CA GLY A 31 17.93 -11.65 -18.63
C GLY A 31 19.05 -12.27 -17.78
N LEU A 32 20.12 -11.51 -17.61
CA LEU A 32 21.22 -11.79 -16.69
C LEU A 32 21.19 -10.76 -15.56
N TYR A 33 21.17 -11.23 -14.33
CA TYR A 33 20.93 -10.44 -13.13
C TYR A 33 22.15 -10.38 -12.24
N ALA A 34 22.37 -9.24 -11.60
CA ALA A 34 23.37 -9.08 -10.54
C ALA A 34 22.71 -8.46 -9.31
N VAL A 35 23.28 -8.73 -8.13
CA VAL A 35 22.79 -8.16 -6.85
C VAL A 35 22.75 -6.63 -6.94
N ASP A 36 21.68 -6.05 -6.40
CA ASP A 36 21.52 -4.60 -6.38
C ASP A 36 22.65 -3.92 -5.57
N GLY A 37 23.08 -2.74 -6.02
CA GLY A 37 24.25 -2.05 -5.45
C GLY A 37 25.63 -2.60 -5.84
N SER A 38 25.73 -3.69 -6.62
CA SER A 38 27.03 -4.16 -7.12
C SER A 38 27.67 -3.13 -8.07
N CYS A 39 28.73 -2.46 -7.64
CA CYS A 39 29.34 -1.33 -8.36
C CYS A 39 30.16 -1.73 -9.60
N LYS A 40 30.53 -3.01 -9.73
CA LYS A 40 31.19 -3.60 -10.89
C LYS A 40 30.53 -4.94 -11.13
N CYS A 41 29.82 -5.10 -12.25
CA CYS A 41 29.25 -6.38 -12.65
C CYS A 41 30.38 -7.25 -13.23
N PRO A 42 30.96 -8.19 -12.47
CA PRO A 42 31.93 -9.10 -13.05
C PRO A 42 31.15 -10.07 -13.95
N GLU A 43 31.72 -10.40 -15.11
CA GLU A 43 31.12 -11.32 -16.08
C GLU A 43 30.70 -12.67 -15.47
N PHE A 44 31.26 -13.03 -14.31
CA PHE A 44 31.06 -14.29 -13.58
C PHE A 44 30.09 -14.23 -12.38
N LEU A 45 29.48 -13.08 -12.05
CA LEU A 45 28.47 -12.98 -10.97
C LEU A 45 27.08 -12.61 -11.50
N MET A 46 26.73 -13.12 -12.67
CA MET A 46 25.37 -12.97 -13.19
C MET A 46 24.61 -14.29 -13.06
N ALA A 47 23.39 -14.21 -12.54
CA ALA A 47 22.45 -15.32 -12.51
C ALA A 47 21.38 -15.12 -13.58
N THR A 48 20.88 -16.22 -14.13
CA THR A 48 19.68 -16.26 -14.97
C THR A 48 18.43 -16.27 -14.10
N LEU A 49 17.28 -15.93 -14.69
CA LEU A 49 15.99 -16.00 -13.98
C LEU A 49 15.69 -17.42 -13.44
N ALA A 50 16.09 -18.46 -14.18
CA ALA A 50 15.92 -19.85 -13.77
C ALA A 50 16.75 -20.18 -12.52
N GLU A 51 18.01 -19.75 -12.47
CA GLU A 51 18.87 -19.93 -11.29
C GLU A 51 18.31 -19.16 -10.08
N LEU A 52 17.80 -17.94 -10.27
CA LEU A 52 17.13 -17.20 -9.20
C LEU A 52 15.85 -17.89 -8.71
N ALA A 53 15.12 -18.57 -9.62
CA ALA A 53 13.92 -19.33 -9.26
C ALA A 53 14.22 -20.52 -8.34
N GLU A 54 15.39 -21.15 -8.48
CA GLU A 54 15.85 -22.23 -7.58
C GLU A 54 16.07 -21.73 -6.14
N HIS A 55 16.34 -20.44 -5.96
CA HIS A 55 16.45 -19.79 -4.65
C HIS A 55 15.09 -19.28 -4.09
N GLY A 56 13.99 -19.53 -4.81
CA GLY A 56 12.65 -19.04 -4.48
C GLY A 56 12.50 -17.56 -4.80
N ILE A 57 11.67 -17.20 -5.77
CA ILE A 57 11.39 -15.80 -6.09
C ILE A 57 10.18 -15.34 -5.28
N GLN A 58 10.39 -14.36 -4.42
CA GLN A 58 9.35 -13.75 -3.58
C GLN A 58 8.61 -12.62 -4.31
N GLY A 59 9.29 -11.95 -5.24
CA GLY A 59 8.70 -10.87 -6.04
C GLY A 59 9.47 -10.57 -7.32
N MET A 60 8.76 -10.09 -8.34
CA MET A 60 9.31 -9.66 -9.63
C MET A 60 8.80 -8.26 -9.95
N ALA A 61 9.64 -7.43 -10.56
CA ALA A 61 9.27 -6.12 -11.06
C ALA A 61 9.64 -6.00 -12.54
N ASP A 62 8.63 -5.85 -13.40
CA ASP A 62 8.80 -5.66 -14.85
C ASP A 62 9.35 -4.28 -15.21
N VAL A 63 9.34 -3.35 -14.26
CA VAL A 63 9.90 -2.02 -14.38
C VAL A 63 10.59 -1.72 -13.06
N LEU A 64 11.87 -1.35 -13.07
CA LEU A 64 12.50 -0.81 -11.87
C LEU A 64 11.71 0.41 -11.43
N PRO A 65 11.54 0.68 -10.13
CA PRO A 65 11.22 2.02 -9.69
C PRO A 65 12.32 2.91 -10.28
N VAL A 66 12.00 3.63 -11.36
CA VAL A 66 12.88 4.65 -11.89
C VAL A 66 13.12 5.54 -10.68
N PRO A 67 14.37 5.74 -10.23
CA PRO A 67 14.63 6.67 -9.15
C PRO A 67 14.11 8.00 -9.66
N VAL A 68 12.89 8.36 -9.23
CA VAL A 68 12.33 9.67 -9.47
C VAL A 68 13.34 10.55 -8.76
N PRO A 69 14.14 11.35 -9.49
CA PRO A 69 15.09 12.23 -8.85
C PRO A 69 14.29 12.95 -7.77
N VAL A 70 14.69 12.74 -6.50
CA VAL A 70 13.94 13.26 -5.37
C VAL A 70 13.90 14.76 -5.63
N GLY A 71 12.73 15.23 -6.04
CA GLY A 71 12.54 16.65 -6.30
C GLY A 71 12.89 17.41 -5.02
N PRO A 72 13.12 18.72 -5.10
CA PRO A 72 13.13 19.51 -3.88
C PRO A 72 11.91 19.16 -3.04
N GLU A 73 12.11 18.99 -1.73
CA GLU A 73 11.03 18.64 -0.81
C GLU A 73 9.84 19.60 -1.01
N PRO A 74 8.60 19.09 -0.99
CA PRO A 74 7.42 19.94 -1.09
C PRO A 74 7.47 21.05 -0.05
N LEU A 75 7.07 22.27 -0.43
CA LEU A 75 7.01 23.38 0.51
C LEU A 75 6.00 23.06 1.62
N SER A 76 6.44 23.19 2.87
CA SER A 76 5.55 23.05 4.02
C SER A 76 4.49 24.16 4.04
N ALA A 77 3.35 23.87 4.68
CA ALA A 77 2.27 24.84 4.85
C ALA A 77 2.74 26.11 5.60
N GLU A 78 3.61 25.94 6.60
CA GLU A 78 4.24 27.02 7.36
C GLU A 78 5.11 27.89 6.46
N ARG A 79 5.98 27.29 5.64
CA ARG A 79 6.82 28.04 4.73
C ARG A 79 6.00 28.81 3.69
N LEU A 80 4.91 28.22 3.22
CA LEU A 80 3.99 28.89 2.30
C LEU A 80 3.25 30.05 2.96
N ALA A 81 2.87 29.92 4.24
CA ALA A 81 2.30 31.01 5.04
C ALA A 81 3.29 32.15 5.24
N GLU A 82 4.57 31.86 5.53
CA GLU A 82 5.63 32.88 5.62
C GLU A 82 5.86 33.63 4.30
N ILE A 83 5.86 32.91 3.17
CA ILE A 83 5.97 33.54 1.84
C ILE A 83 4.76 34.44 1.59
N THR A 84 3.55 33.97 1.92
CA THR A 84 2.31 34.75 1.79
C THR A 84 2.38 36.01 2.65
N ALA A 85 2.76 35.89 3.93
CA ALA A 85 2.86 37.03 4.83
C ALA A 85 3.88 38.08 4.35
N ARG A 86 5.02 37.65 3.80
CA ARG A 86 5.99 38.58 3.19
C ARG A 86 5.44 39.27 1.94
N ALA A 87 4.70 38.55 1.09
CA ALA A 87 4.07 39.11 -0.10
C ALA A 87 2.96 40.10 0.25
N ASP A 88 2.19 39.84 1.32
CA ASP A 88 1.11 40.70 1.80
C ASP A 88 1.62 41.95 2.52
N ALA A 89 2.74 41.84 3.25
CA ALA A 89 3.40 42.96 3.91
C ALA A 89 4.10 43.93 2.92
N ALA A 90 4.37 43.49 1.69
CA ALA A 90 4.96 44.34 0.66
C ALA A 90 3.97 45.40 0.18
N THR A 91 4.48 46.56 -0.26
CA THR A 91 3.66 47.67 -0.75
C THR A 91 2.64 47.21 -1.80
N ALA A 92 1.41 47.71 -1.71
CA ALA A 92 0.35 47.34 -2.65
C ALA A 92 0.77 47.64 -4.10
N GLY A 93 0.57 46.66 -4.99
CA GLY A 93 0.78 46.82 -6.42
C GLY A 93 -0.41 47.51 -7.13
N PRO A 94 -0.35 47.64 -8.47
CA PRO A 94 0.76 47.22 -9.34
C PRO A 94 2.01 48.08 -9.11
N TRP A 95 3.17 47.52 -9.44
CA TRP A 95 4.44 48.25 -9.48
C TRP A 95 4.86 48.43 -10.94
N CYS A 96 5.51 49.54 -11.22
CA CYS A 96 6.14 49.83 -12.51
C CYS A 96 7.60 50.24 -12.28
N THR A 97 8.35 50.39 -13.36
CA THR A 97 9.75 50.81 -13.31
C THR A 97 10.08 51.78 -14.42
N ASP A 98 10.96 52.74 -14.15
CA ASP A 98 11.56 53.64 -15.14
C ASP A 98 12.94 53.14 -15.64
N ALA A 99 13.25 51.87 -15.38
CA ALA A 99 14.50 51.14 -15.62
C ALA A 99 15.50 51.13 -14.46
N TRP A 100 15.39 52.03 -13.48
CA TRP A 100 16.35 52.13 -12.37
C TRP A 100 15.68 52.01 -11.02
N GLU A 101 14.45 52.49 -10.96
CA GLU A 101 13.67 52.60 -9.76
C GLU A 101 12.34 51.89 -9.94
N ILE A 102 11.74 51.53 -8.80
CA ILE A 102 10.46 50.86 -8.71
C ILE A 102 9.48 51.85 -8.11
N TYR A 103 8.32 51.95 -8.73
CA TYR A 103 7.28 52.91 -8.39
C TYR A 103 5.94 52.22 -8.22
N GLN A 104 5.10 52.78 -7.36
CA GLN A 104 3.71 52.38 -7.25
C GLN A 104 2.90 52.89 -8.43
N GLY A 105 2.12 52.01 -9.05
CA GLY A 105 1.27 52.31 -10.20
C GLY A 105 1.51 51.37 -11.38
N ALA A 106 0.60 51.40 -12.34
CA ALA A 106 0.73 50.64 -13.59
C ALA A 106 1.70 51.31 -14.58
N GLU A 107 1.91 52.61 -14.46
CA GLU A 107 2.82 53.42 -15.27
C GLU A 107 3.52 54.46 -14.39
N TYR A 108 4.77 54.78 -14.73
CA TYR A 108 5.53 55.83 -14.06
C TYR A 108 5.08 57.21 -14.55
N VAL A 109 4.65 58.06 -13.62
CA VAL A 109 4.29 59.45 -13.88
C VAL A 109 5.18 60.37 -13.02
N PRO A 110 6.09 61.15 -13.63
CA PRO A 110 7.02 62.02 -12.91
C PRO A 110 6.30 62.95 -11.92
N GLY A 111 6.74 62.92 -10.67
CA GLY A 111 6.18 63.75 -9.60
C GLY A 111 4.84 63.29 -9.03
N ILE A 112 4.28 62.18 -9.53
CA ILE A 112 3.02 61.60 -9.04
C ILE A 112 3.24 60.19 -8.47
N SER A 113 4.01 59.35 -9.15
CA SER A 113 4.21 57.97 -8.72
C SER A 113 5.01 57.89 -7.41
N PHE A 114 4.54 57.06 -6.48
CA PHE A 114 5.20 56.86 -5.19
C PHE A 114 6.42 55.96 -5.36
N TRP A 115 7.59 56.43 -4.95
CA TRP A 115 8.84 55.66 -5.01
C TRP A 115 8.81 54.51 -4.00
N ILE A 116 9.03 53.29 -4.47
CA ILE A 116 9.07 52.06 -3.66
C ILE A 116 10.51 51.73 -3.26
N GLY A 117 11.45 51.88 -4.19
CA GLY A 117 12.85 51.54 -3.98
C GLY A 117 13.68 51.62 -5.27
N GLU A 118 15.01 51.55 -5.13
CA GLU A 118 15.97 51.44 -6.23
C GLU A 118 16.49 50.00 -6.30
N THR A 119 16.71 49.45 -7.50
CA THR A 119 17.40 48.16 -7.64
C THR A 119 18.91 48.33 -7.42
N CYS A 120 19.55 47.39 -6.72
CA CYS A 120 20.99 47.42 -6.53
C CYS A 120 21.72 47.44 -7.88
N ARG A 121 22.52 48.48 -8.13
CA ARG A 121 23.38 48.59 -9.32
C ARG A 121 24.56 47.63 -9.19
N GLY A 122 24.34 46.37 -9.54
CA GLY A 122 25.34 45.31 -9.43
C GLY A 122 26.33 45.30 -10.59
N THR A 123 25.96 45.92 -11.73
CA THR A 123 26.76 45.86 -12.96
C THR A 123 26.91 47.25 -13.59
N SER A 124 27.95 47.42 -14.42
CA SER A 124 28.12 48.62 -15.24
C SER A 124 27.26 48.61 -16.53
N GLU A 125 26.36 47.63 -16.69
CA GLU A 125 25.56 47.45 -17.91
C GLU A 125 24.11 47.88 -17.68
N LEU A 126 23.71 49.00 -18.31
CA LEU A 126 22.38 49.59 -18.13
C LEU A 126 21.21 48.64 -18.48
N GLY A 127 21.47 47.61 -19.29
CA GLY A 127 20.45 46.62 -19.67
C GLY A 127 20.07 45.68 -18.52
N GLN A 128 21.03 45.33 -17.65
CA GLN A 128 20.79 44.39 -16.55
C GLN A 128 19.96 45.04 -15.44
N ASP A 129 20.29 46.27 -15.04
CA ASP A 129 19.56 46.98 -13.99
C ASP A 129 18.07 47.17 -14.38
N ARG A 130 17.80 47.44 -15.66
CA ARG A 130 16.44 47.47 -16.21
C ARG A 130 15.71 46.13 -16.07
N ALA A 131 16.41 45.02 -16.35
CA ALA A 131 15.83 43.68 -16.27
C ALA A 131 15.50 43.32 -14.81
N ASP A 132 16.39 43.65 -13.88
CA ASP A 132 16.21 43.41 -12.44
C ASP A 132 15.02 44.22 -11.90
N ALA A 133 14.90 45.50 -12.27
CA ALA A 133 13.78 46.34 -11.84
C ALA A 133 12.44 45.85 -12.40
N ALA A 134 12.42 45.39 -13.65
CA ALA A 134 11.24 44.78 -14.25
C ALA A 134 10.85 43.47 -13.55
N PHE A 135 11.84 42.62 -13.20
CA PHE A 135 11.61 41.39 -12.45
C PHE A 135 10.99 41.66 -11.07
N VAL A 136 11.54 42.60 -10.31
CA VAL A 136 11.00 42.95 -8.98
C VAL A 136 9.60 43.55 -9.08
N ALA A 137 9.34 44.39 -10.10
CA ALA A 137 8.01 44.92 -10.35
C ALA A 137 6.99 43.80 -10.65
N ALA A 138 7.35 42.83 -11.50
CA ALA A 138 6.50 41.69 -11.84
C ALA A 138 6.26 40.74 -10.66
N ALA A 139 7.28 40.52 -9.81
CA ALA A 139 7.20 39.65 -8.64
C ALA A 139 6.04 40.00 -7.69
N ARG A 140 5.61 41.27 -7.65
CA ARG A 140 4.47 41.70 -6.82
C ARG A 140 3.17 41.00 -7.17
N SER A 141 2.97 40.68 -8.45
CA SER A 141 1.81 39.96 -8.98
C SER A 141 2.08 38.46 -9.09
N ASP A 142 3.29 38.07 -9.53
CA ASP A 142 3.63 36.68 -9.81
C ASP A 142 3.71 35.84 -8.53
N VAL A 143 4.29 36.37 -7.44
CA VAL A 143 4.45 35.61 -6.19
C VAL A 143 3.09 35.19 -5.59
N PRO A 144 2.09 36.08 -5.40
CA PRO A 144 0.76 35.66 -4.96
C PRO A 144 0.11 34.61 -5.88
N ALA A 145 0.26 34.74 -7.20
CA ALA A 145 -0.27 33.78 -8.17
C ALA A 145 0.39 32.39 -8.02
N LEU A 146 1.71 32.35 -7.87
CA LEU A 146 2.46 31.10 -7.65
C LEU A 146 2.09 30.45 -6.31
N VAL A 147 1.92 31.22 -5.23
CA VAL A 147 1.46 30.69 -3.93
C VAL A 147 0.06 30.08 -4.07
N ALA A 148 -0.86 30.74 -4.78
CA ALA A 148 -2.19 30.20 -5.03
C ALA A 148 -2.14 28.89 -5.82
N GLU A 149 -1.28 28.79 -6.82
CA GLU A 149 -1.08 27.58 -7.61
C GLU A 149 -0.49 26.43 -6.76
N VAL A 150 0.52 26.70 -5.92
CA VAL A 150 1.08 25.70 -5.00
C VAL A 150 0.00 25.18 -4.05
N ARG A 151 -0.86 26.05 -3.50
CA ARG A 151 -2.00 25.62 -2.67
C ARG A 151 -2.97 24.73 -3.43
N ARG A 152 -3.29 25.09 -4.68
CA ARG A 152 -4.17 24.29 -5.54
C ARG A 152 -3.57 22.90 -5.81
N GLN A 153 -2.29 22.83 -6.11
CA GLN A 153 -1.57 21.58 -6.34
C GLN A 153 -1.53 20.72 -5.07
N ALA A 154 -1.22 21.31 -3.92
CA ALA A 154 -1.22 20.61 -2.64
C ALA A 154 -2.60 20.02 -2.30
N ALA A 155 -3.67 20.79 -2.52
CA ALA A 155 -5.04 20.30 -2.35
C ALA A 155 -5.36 19.14 -3.29
N ARG A 156 -4.94 19.22 -4.55
CA ARG A 156 -5.14 18.14 -5.53
C ARG A 156 -4.35 16.87 -5.17
N ILE A 157 -3.13 17.01 -4.66
CA ILE A 157 -2.33 15.87 -4.19
C ILE A 157 -3.04 15.19 -3.02
N ALA A 158 -3.50 15.97 -2.03
CA ALA A 158 -4.22 15.42 -0.88
C ALA A 158 -5.52 14.67 -1.28
N GLU A 159 -6.27 15.20 -2.26
CA GLU A 159 -7.45 14.54 -2.83
C GLU A 159 -7.08 13.19 -3.49
N LEU A 160 -6.05 13.17 -4.32
CA LEU A 160 -5.59 11.95 -5.00
C LEU A 160 -5.05 10.91 -4.01
N GLU A 161 -4.37 11.33 -2.94
CA GLU A 161 -3.90 10.44 -1.90
C GLU A 161 -5.06 9.80 -1.12
N ALA A 162 -6.12 10.56 -0.84
CA ALA A 162 -7.34 10.05 -0.23
C ALA A 162 -8.08 9.06 -1.15
N GLU A 163 -8.20 9.36 -2.45
CA GLU A 163 -8.78 8.45 -3.45
C GLU A 163 -7.98 7.15 -3.55
N ARG A 164 -6.64 7.24 -3.58
CA ARG A 164 -5.75 6.07 -3.58
C ARG A 164 -5.94 5.22 -2.33
N HIS A 165 -6.02 5.85 -1.15
CA HIS A 165 -6.23 5.13 0.10
C HIS A 165 -7.56 4.36 0.08
N SER A 166 -8.65 5.00 -0.31
CA SER A 166 -9.96 4.34 -0.44
C SER A 166 -9.96 3.20 -1.46
N THR A 167 -9.26 3.37 -2.59
CA THR A 167 -9.13 2.33 -3.60
C THR A 167 -8.34 1.13 -3.09
N ASN A 168 -7.26 1.39 -2.33
CA ASN A 168 -6.45 0.32 -1.74
C ASN A 168 -7.23 -0.47 -0.69
N GLU A 169 -8.02 0.19 0.16
CA GLU A 169 -8.91 -0.49 1.12
C GLU A 169 -9.92 -1.39 0.39
N ALA A 170 -10.57 -0.89 -0.66
CA ALA A 170 -11.50 -1.69 -1.46
C ALA A 170 -10.83 -2.89 -2.14
N LEU A 171 -9.56 -2.73 -2.56
CA LEU A 171 -8.78 -3.82 -3.12
C LEU A 171 -8.43 -4.87 -2.07
N ASP A 172 -8.03 -4.44 -0.86
CA ASP A 172 -7.72 -5.34 0.25
C ASP A 172 -8.95 -6.16 0.67
N ASP A 173 -10.13 -5.53 0.77
CA ASP A 173 -11.40 -6.21 1.02
C ASP A 173 -11.72 -7.25 -0.06
N ALA A 174 -11.53 -6.89 -1.34
CA ALA A 174 -11.76 -7.80 -2.45
C ALA A 174 -10.80 -9.00 -2.43
N VAL A 175 -9.52 -8.77 -2.08
CA VAL A 175 -8.52 -9.84 -1.92
C VAL A 175 -8.88 -10.77 -0.77
N GLN A 176 -9.34 -10.23 0.36
CA GLN A 176 -9.80 -11.05 1.50
C GLN A 176 -11.03 -11.88 1.12
N ALA A 177 -12.02 -11.27 0.46
CA ALA A 177 -13.20 -11.98 -0.02
C ALA A 177 -12.85 -13.10 -1.01
N LEU A 178 -11.87 -12.87 -1.88
CA LEU A 178 -11.37 -13.88 -2.83
C LEU A 178 -10.70 -15.04 -2.10
N ARG A 179 -9.84 -14.77 -1.11
CA ARG A 179 -9.22 -15.83 -0.28
C ARG A 179 -10.27 -16.66 0.44
N ALA A 180 -11.24 -16.03 1.09
CA ALA A 180 -12.34 -16.74 1.74
C ALA A 180 -13.21 -17.54 0.75
N ALA A 181 -13.32 -17.12 -0.51
CA ALA A 181 -13.97 -17.91 -1.54
C ALA A 181 -13.13 -19.11 -1.97
N GLN A 182 -11.81 -18.94 -2.11
CA GLN A 182 -10.88 -20.02 -2.43
C GLN A 182 -10.84 -21.08 -1.33
N ASP A 183 -10.74 -20.67 -0.06
CA ASP A 183 -10.75 -21.58 1.08
C ASP A 183 -12.04 -22.42 1.11
N ARG A 184 -13.21 -21.77 0.90
CA ARG A 184 -14.49 -22.49 0.78
C ARG A 184 -14.53 -23.46 -0.39
N ILE A 185 -13.89 -23.13 -1.52
CA ILE A 185 -13.80 -24.07 -2.65
C ILE A 185 -12.92 -25.25 -2.28
N THR A 186 -11.77 -25.02 -1.65
CA THR A 186 -10.88 -26.08 -1.17
C THR A 186 -11.58 -27.01 -0.18
N ASP A 187 -12.31 -26.46 0.79
CA ASP A 187 -13.10 -27.25 1.75
C ASP A 187 -14.14 -28.14 1.03
N LEU A 188 -14.81 -27.60 0.00
CA LEU A 188 -15.77 -28.35 -0.82
C LEU A 188 -15.11 -29.42 -1.70
N GLU A 189 -13.87 -29.20 -2.13
CA GLU A 189 -13.09 -30.14 -2.94
C GLU A 189 -12.49 -31.28 -2.10
N GLU A 190 -12.08 -31.01 -0.87
CA GLU A 190 -11.57 -32.03 0.06
C GLU A 190 -12.68 -32.98 0.55
N SER A 191 -13.91 -32.48 0.68
CA SER A 191 -15.07 -33.30 1.07
C SER A 191 -16.28 -33.11 0.14
N PRO A 192 -16.22 -33.64 -1.10
CA PRO A 192 -17.30 -33.46 -2.09
C PRO A 192 -18.63 -34.12 -1.67
N LEU A 193 -18.57 -35.01 -0.67
CA LEU A 193 -19.69 -35.72 -0.06
C LEU A 193 -19.96 -35.28 1.39
N ALA A 194 -19.40 -34.18 1.90
CA ALA A 194 -19.72 -33.67 3.24
C ALA A 194 -21.25 -33.56 3.46
N TRP A 195 -21.98 -33.12 2.44
CA TRP A 195 -23.45 -33.04 2.47
C TRP A 195 -24.16 -34.38 2.69
N ALA A 196 -23.51 -35.52 2.43
CA ALA A 196 -24.08 -36.84 2.66
C ALA A 196 -24.05 -37.24 4.14
N GLU A 197 -23.14 -36.65 4.93
CA GLU A 197 -23.08 -36.85 6.39
C GLU A 197 -24.28 -36.18 7.10
N GLU A 198 -24.84 -35.15 6.48
CA GLU A 198 -26.03 -34.42 6.96
C GLU A 198 -27.36 -35.13 6.63
N LEU A 199 -27.34 -36.17 5.79
CA LEU A 199 -28.56 -36.92 5.49
C LEU A 199 -28.91 -37.81 6.68
N ASP A 200 -30.15 -37.68 7.18
CA ASP A 200 -30.70 -38.68 8.08
C ASP A 200 -30.74 -40.06 7.39
N SER A 201 -30.82 -41.13 8.18
CA SER A 201 -30.76 -42.50 7.66
C SER A 201 -31.81 -42.80 6.59
N LYS A 202 -33.01 -42.20 6.68
CA LYS A 202 -34.09 -42.41 5.70
C LYS A 202 -33.82 -41.63 4.42
N SER A 203 -33.29 -40.41 4.53
CA SER A 203 -32.90 -39.58 3.40
C SER A 203 -31.72 -40.19 2.64
N LEU A 204 -30.75 -40.79 3.34
CA LEU A 204 -29.67 -41.55 2.74
C LEU A 204 -30.17 -42.80 1.99
N ASP A 205 -31.10 -43.57 2.59
CA ASP A 205 -31.72 -44.72 1.92
C ASP A 205 -32.44 -44.31 0.63
N ASN A 206 -33.23 -43.22 0.68
CA ASN A 206 -33.91 -42.68 -0.50
C ASN A 206 -32.93 -42.25 -1.59
N PHE A 207 -31.80 -41.64 -1.21
CA PHE A 207 -30.74 -41.26 -2.15
C PHE A 207 -30.15 -42.50 -2.84
N LEU A 208 -29.81 -43.56 -2.09
CA LEU A 208 -29.23 -44.78 -2.65
C LEU A 208 -30.20 -45.51 -3.59
N ILE A 209 -31.50 -45.55 -3.26
CA ILE A 209 -32.54 -46.12 -4.13
C ILE A 209 -32.63 -45.33 -5.44
N ALA A 210 -32.67 -44.00 -5.35
CA ALA A 210 -32.78 -43.15 -6.53
C ALA A 210 -31.51 -43.21 -7.40
N LEU A 211 -30.33 -43.33 -6.78
CA LEU A 211 -29.06 -43.50 -7.48
C LEU A 211 -29.04 -44.81 -8.27
N ALA A 212 -29.50 -45.91 -7.67
CA ALA A 212 -29.63 -47.19 -8.37
C ALA A 212 -30.55 -47.08 -9.59
N ALA A 213 -31.73 -46.44 -9.43
CA ALA A 213 -32.65 -46.23 -10.56
C ALA A 213 -32.05 -45.37 -11.68
N ALA A 214 -31.28 -44.33 -11.35
CA ALA A 214 -30.61 -43.48 -12.34
C ALA A 214 -29.55 -44.23 -13.16
N THR A 215 -28.89 -45.24 -12.59
CA THR A 215 -27.89 -46.05 -13.31
C THR A 215 -28.47 -46.99 -14.36
N GLU A 216 -29.78 -47.26 -14.33
CA GLU A 216 -30.48 -48.11 -15.30
C GLU A 216 -30.87 -47.34 -16.58
N TYR A 217 -30.61 -46.03 -16.65
CA TYR A 217 -30.98 -45.19 -17.80
C TYR A 217 -30.09 -45.45 -19.02
N GLU A 218 -30.68 -45.68 -20.18
CA GLU A 218 -29.99 -45.69 -21.47
C GLU A 218 -30.40 -44.49 -22.33
N PRO A 219 -29.43 -43.78 -22.97
CA PRO A 219 -28.00 -44.07 -23.04
C PRO A 219 -27.21 -43.67 -21.78
N LEU A 220 -25.96 -44.15 -21.66
CA LEU A 220 -25.06 -43.86 -20.52
C LEU A 220 -24.89 -42.36 -20.23
N SER A 221 -24.87 -41.51 -21.26
CA SER A 221 -24.82 -40.06 -21.08
C SER A 221 -26.05 -39.53 -20.33
N GLY A 222 -27.23 -40.10 -20.57
CA GLY A 222 -28.47 -39.77 -19.86
C GLY A 222 -28.42 -40.22 -18.40
N ALA A 223 -27.85 -41.39 -18.10
CA ALA A 223 -27.64 -41.82 -16.73
C ALA A 223 -26.72 -40.86 -15.94
N VAL A 224 -25.62 -40.39 -16.55
CA VAL A 224 -24.72 -39.41 -15.91
C VAL A 224 -25.43 -38.10 -15.63
N ASP A 225 -26.22 -37.58 -16.58
CA ASP A 225 -26.99 -36.36 -16.40
C ASP A 225 -28.03 -36.51 -15.27
N GLU A 226 -28.69 -37.66 -15.17
CA GLU A 226 -29.68 -37.94 -14.12
C GLU A 226 -29.04 -38.08 -12.74
N ILE A 227 -27.87 -38.74 -12.64
CA ILE A 227 -27.08 -38.81 -11.41
C ILE A 227 -26.65 -37.41 -10.96
N HIS A 228 -26.21 -36.55 -11.89
CA HIS A 228 -25.86 -35.17 -11.56
C HIS A 228 -27.06 -34.37 -11.06
N GLN A 229 -28.24 -34.53 -11.67
CA GLN A 229 -29.47 -33.89 -11.21
C GLN A 229 -29.87 -34.39 -9.81
N LEU A 230 -29.78 -35.70 -9.56
CA LEU A 230 -30.08 -36.32 -8.28
C LEU A 230 -29.16 -35.78 -7.16
N VAL A 231 -27.84 -35.79 -7.39
CA VAL A 231 -26.86 -35.26 -6.43
C VAL A 231 -27.13 -33.78 -6.15
N ARG A 232 -27.44 -32.97 -7.17
CA ARG A 232 -27.80 -31.56 -6.97
C ARG A 232 -29.08 -31.40 -6.14
N ALA A 233 -30.10 -32.22 -6.39
CA ALA A 233 -31.37 -32.15 -5.68
C ALA A 233 -31.21 -32.49 -4.19
N PHE A 234 -30.50 -33.59 -3.88
CA PHE A 234 -30.26 -34.01 -2.50
C PHE A 234 -29.33 -33.05 -1.75
N ARG A 235 -28.25 -32.56 -2.39
CA ARG A 235 -27.38 -31.54 -1.80
C ARG A 235 -28.17 -30.27 -1.43
N LYS A 236 -29.05 -29.80 -2.33
CA LYS A 236 -29.93 -28.65 -2.06
C LYS A 236 -30.90 -28.91 -0.91
N ALA A 237 -31.44 -30.13 -0.80
CA ALA A 237 -32.34 -30.52 0.28
C ALA A 237 -31.62 -30.56 1.65
N ALA A 238 -30.41 -31.10 1.70
CA ALA A 238 -29.58 -31.13 2.91
C ALA A 238 -29.26 -29.71 3.40
N GLN A 239 -28.85 -28.81 2.50
CA GLN A 239 -28.59 -27.40 2.82
C GLN A 239 -29.83 -26.67 3.37
N ALA A 240 -31.02 -26.97 2.82
CA ALA A 240 -32.27 -26.37 3.31
C ALA A 240 -32.75 -26.94 4.65
N GLN A 241 -32.26 -28.11 5.09
CA GLN A 241 -32.52 -28.64 6.43
C GLN A 241 -31.68 -27.94 7.49
N ASP A 242 -30.44 -27.59 7.18
CA ASP A 242 -29.54 -26.85 8.07
C ASP A 242 -30.05 -25.43 8.36
N GLU A 243 -30.60 -24.75 7.35
CA GLU A 243 -31.25 -23.43 7.51
C GLU A 243 -32.56 -23.47 8.32
N ARG A 244 -33.19 -24.65 8.47
CA ARG A 244 -34.34 -24.82 9.36
C ARG A 244 -33.83 -25.14 10.76
N GLU A 245 -33.40 -24.09 11.46
CA GLU A 245 -33.29 -24.14 12.92
C GLU A 245 -34.59 -24.76 13.46
N PRO A 246 -34.54 -25.88 14.20
CA PRO A 246 -35.75 -26.59 14.58
C PRO A 246 -36.57 -25.67 15.48
N ASP A 247 -37.68 -25.16 14.94
CA ASP A 247 -38.73 -24.49 15.69
C ASP A 247 -39.29 -25.50 16.68
N VAL A 248 -38.69 -25.54 17.87
CA VAL A 248 -38.89 -26.57 18.88
C VAL A 248 -40.33 -26.57 19.40
N ASP A 249 -41.02 -25.43 19.27
CA ASP A 249 -42.36 -25.22 19.83
C ASP A 249 -43.41 -24.70 18.83
N GLY A 250 -43.04 -24.47 17.56
CA GLY A 250 -43.97 -23.96 16.54
C GLY A 250 -44.29 -22.46 16.70
N ALA A 251 -43.53 -21.74 17.53
CA ALA A 251 -43.73 -20.32 17.82
C ALA A 251 -42.65 -19.41 17.22
N GLY A 252 -41.74 -19.95 16.39
CA GLY A 252 -40.62 -19.20 15.82
C GLY A 252 -39.57 -18.82 16.86
N ARG A 253 -39.48 -19.58 17.95
CA ARG A 253 -38.55 -19.36 19.05
C ARG A 253 -37.35 -20.28 18.91
N THR A 254 -36.16 -19.70 18.75
CA THR A 254 -34.90 -20.46 18.66
C THR A 254 -34.64 -21.22 19.97
N TYR A 255 -33.88 -22.30 19.93
CA TYR A 255 -33.56 -23.13 21.10
C TYR A 255 -32.92 -22.31 22.24
N GLU A 256 -32.19 -21.24 21.88
CA GLU A 256 -31.61 -20.24 22.78
C GLU A 256 -32.65 -19.49 23.63
N SER A 257 -33.84 -19.26 23.08
CA SER A 257 -34.92 -18.57 23.80
C SER A 257 -35.61 -19.43 24.87
N TYR A 258 -35.49 -20.77 24.77
CA TYR A 258 -36.11 -21.71 25.70
C TYR A 258 -35.26 -21.96 26.96
N TYR A 259 -33.97 -21.64 26.91
CA TYR A 259 -33.03 -21.76 28.03
C TYR A 259 -32.20 -20.49 28.24
N PRO A 260 -32.81 -19.36 28.63
CA PRO A 260 -32.08 -18.10 28.87
C PRO A 260 -31.03 -18.22 30.00
N GLU A 261 -31.16 -19.23 30.87
CA GLU A 261 -30.25 -19.45 32.01
C GLU A 261 -28.95 -20.19 31.64
N ARG A 262 -28.79 -20.63 30.39
CA ARG A 262 -27.56 -21.26 29.89
C ARG A 262 -26.67 -20.35 29.06
N SER A 263 -26.95 -19.04 29.05
CA SER A 263 -25.93 -18.03 28.78
C SER A 263 -24.80 -18.25 29.78
N VAL A 264 -23.78 -18.98 29.34
CA VAL A 264 -22.50 -19.09 30.02
C VAL A 264 -22.08 -17.65 30.27
N LYS A 265 -22.09 -17.26 31.55
CA LYS A 265 -21.37 -16.07 31.99
C LYS A 265 -19.97 -16.20 31.41
N ALA A 266 -19.69 -15.43 30.36
CA ALA A 266 -18.36 -14.98 30.06
C ALA A 266 -17.91 -14.18 31.29
N SER A 267 -17.43 -14.90 32.29
CA SER A 267 -16.63 -14.40 33.38
C SER A 267 -15.32 -13.95 32.77
N GLY A 268 -15.28 -12.72 32.29
CA GLY A 268 -14.11 -12.17 31.64
C GLY A 268 -14.21 -10.68 31.35
N ASP A 269 -14.92 -9.92 32.19
CA ASP A 269 -14.77 -8.46 32.20
C ASP A 269 -14.82 -7.94 33.63
N HIS A 270 -13.72 -8.17 34.35
CA HIS A 270 -13.37 -7.39 35.53
C HIS A 270 -12.89 -6.01 35.06
N LEU A 271 -13.87 -5.15 34.77
CA LEU A 271 -13.69 -3.70 34.71
C LEU A 271 -13.42 -3.18 36.13
N TYR A 272 -12.16 -3.25 36.57
CA TYR A 272 -11.67 -2.43 37.66
C TYR A 272 -11.57 -0.97 37.17
N ARG A 273 -12.66 -0.22 37.35
CA ARG A 273 -12.57 1.25 37.44
C ARG A 273 -12.02 1.58 38.82
N VAL A 274 -10.70 1.66 38.93
CA VAL A 274 -10.04 2.36 40.04
C VAL A 274 -9.84 3.79 39.58
N SER A 275 -10.75 4.66 40.03
CA SER A 275 -10.47 6.08 40.14
C SER A 275 -9.41 6.27 41.22
N HIS A 276 -8.18 6.54 40.81
CA HIS A 276 -7.15 7.11 41.66
C HIS A 276 -6.82 8.51 41.16
N ASP A 277 -7.40 9.51 41.84
CA ASP A 277 -6.68 10.74 42.13
C ASP A 277 -5.45 10.39 42.97
N LEU A 278 -4.27 10.94 42.60
CA LEU A 278 -3.10 11.36 43.41
C LEU A 278 -1.81 11.41 42.54
N PRO A 279 -0.75 12.13 42.97
CA PRO A 279 -0.40 13.50 42.55
C PRO A 279 0.80 13.55 41.59
N GLU A 280 1.07 14.74 41.06
CA GLU A 280 2.32 15.09 40.37
C GLU A 280 3.54 14.78 41.24
N THR A 281 4.30 13.75 40.87
CA THR A 281 5.68 13.56 41.32
C THR A 281 6.55 13.28 40.12
N GLY A 282 7.41 14.25 39.80
CA GLY A 282 8.49 14.09 38.84
C GLY A 282 9.45 13.00 39.31
N ALA A 283 9.56 11.95 38.51
CA ALA A 283 10.66 11.01 38.52
C ALA A 283 11.10 10.83 37.07
N GLN A 284 12.34 11.23 36.82
CA GLN A 284 13.06 11.06 35.57
C GLN A 284 13.45 9.58 35.50
N GLU A 285 12.68 8.79 34.75
CA GLU A 285 13.02 7.40 34.44
C GLU A 285 13.93 7.39 33.21
N ASP A 286 15.21 7.07 33.43
CA ASP A 286 16.15 6.67 32.38
C ASP A 286 15.63 5.36 31.77
N GLY A 287 14.94 5.46 30.65
CA GLY A 287 14.57 4.31 29.82
C GLY A 287 15.81 3.64 29.21
N PRO A 288 15.77 2.33 28.93
CA PRO A 288 16.86 1.64 28.27
C PRO A 288 17.10 2.25 26.88
N ASP A 289 18.36 2.58 26.61
CA ASP A 289 18.88 3.14 25.37
C ASP A 289 18.75 2.11 24.24
N GLU A 290 17.57 2.02 23.62
CA GLU A 290 17.27 1.08 22.52
C GLU A 290 18.03 1.40 21.22
N ASP A 291 18.76 2.52 21.16
CA ASP A 291 19.56 2.95 20.00
C ASP A 291 21.07 2.70 20.15
N ARG A 292 21.50 1.92 21.15
CA ARG A 292 22.91 1.55 21.28
C ARG A 292 23.28 0.44 20.27
N LEU A 293 23.52 0.83 19.03
CA LEU A 293 24.16 0.01 18.01
C LEU A 293 25.50 -0.52 18.54
N LEU A 294 25.61 -1.84 18.67
CA LEU A 294 26.86 -2.52 19.04
C LEU A 294 27.95 -2.08 18.06
N ASN A 295 29.07 -1.60 18.58
CA ASN A 295 30.18 -1.23 17.71
C ASN A 295 30.81 -2.50 17.08
N GLU A 296 31.54 -2.30 15.99
CA GLU A 296 32.11 -3.38 15.18
C GLU A 296 33.00 -4.35 15.99
N ASP A 297 33.62 -3.88 17.08
CA ASP A 297 34.45 -4.70 17.95
C ASP A 297 33.64 -5.59 18.91
N GLU A 298 32.47 -5.13 19.36
CA GLU A 298 31.54 -5.93 20.17
C GLU A 298 30.90 -7.05 19.33
N LEU A 299 30.53 -6.75 18.09
CA LEU A 299 30.02 -7.73 17.12
C LEU A 299 31.06 -8.80 16.78
N ARG A 300 32.33 -8.41 16.60
CA ARG A 300 33.44 -9.35 16.37
C ARG A 300 33.73 -10.25 17.56
N ARG A 301 33.51 -9.76 18.79
CA ARG A 301 33.72 -10.55 20.02
C ARG A 301 32.60 -11.58 20.21
N ALA A 302 31.35 -11.23 19.89
CA ALA A 302 30.22 -12.17 19.93
C ALA A 302 30.39 -13.31 18.92
N LEU A 303 30.83 -13.01 17.70
CA LEU A 303 31.03 -14.02 16.64
C LEU A 303 32.19 -14.99 16.92
N ARG A 304 33.25 -14.56 17.63
CA ARG A 304 34.35 -15.47 18.01
C ARG A 304 33.97 -16.46 19.11
N GLY A 305 32.96 -16.18 19.93
CA GLY A 305 32.52 -17.07 21.00
C GLY A 305 31.80 -18.32 20.51
N HIS A 306 31.25 -18.32 19.29
CA HIS A 306 30.45 -19.43 18.76
C HIS A 306 31.23 -20.45 17.91
N LEU A 307 32.46 -20.15 17.50
CA LEU A 307 33.20 -21.01 16.56
C LEU A 307 34.23 -21.96 17.20
N PHE A 308 34.45 -21.90 18.53
CA PHE A 308 35.47 -22.73 19.20
C PHE A 308 35.00 -23.33 20.54
N GLY A 309 33.75 -23.79 20.61
CA GLY A 309 33.18 -24.43 21.80
C GLY A 309 32.73 -25.87 21.54
N GLY A 310 33.66 -26.79 21.27
CA GLY A 310 33.35 -28.22 21.11
C GLY A 310 34.59 -29.08 21.21
N GLY A 311 34.95 -29.47 22.43
CA GLY A 311 36.08 -30.38 22.67
C GLY A 311 36.44 -30.57 24.13
N SER A 312 35.67 -31.40 24.82
CA SER A 312 36.11 -32.23 25.95
C SER A 312 35.13 -33.36 26.16
#